data_AF-A0A453MB75-F1
#
_entry.id   AF-A0A453MB75-F1
#
_cell.length_a   1.000
_cell.length_b   1.000
_cell.length_c   1.000
_cell.angle_alpha   90.00
_cell.angle_beta   90.00
_cell.angle_gamma   90.00
#
_symmetry.space_group_name_H-M   'P 1'
#
loop_
_entity.id
_entity.type
_entity.pdbx_description
1 polymer ?
#
loop_
_entity_poly.entity_id
_entity_poly.type
_entity_poly.pdbx_seq_one_letter_code
_entity_poly.pdbx_strand_id
1 'polypeptide(L)'
;TGEHTNHRSTLEVPVFWFIHGEPLLLDKHYQAKALSNMVVVVQSDVDSWESHIQCNGRSILWDLRKPVKAAIAASAEYVSGLLPSHLAYSSAHETASEDWTWSVGCNPLSISSKGWQLSEFQQDVIARNYIITGVEESIRVVNSAIQRLVTERTSEQGFKIFKTKESVMVEKYNSVVNMWRRVAFMSRGLRYGDAVKLMSSLEEASNGFSHAVNSTISNLHPAKCARQRKIDVQLDMTTIPAFIVVFGLLWFLLRPRRPKPKIN
;
A
#
# COMPACT_ATOMS: atom_id res chain seq x y z
N THR A 1 -20.46 -13.01 -2.36
CA THR A 1 -19.78 -12.32 -1.23
C THR A 1 -18.33 -12.16 -1.60
N GLY A 2 -17.87 -10.91 -1.74
CA GLY A 2 -16.46 -10.55 -1.98
C GLY A 2 -16.18 -9.93 -3.35
N GLU A 3 -16.83 -8.81 -3.69
CA GLU A 3 -16.29 -7.88 -4.67
C GLU A 3 -15.02 -7.25 -4.06
N HIS A 4 -13.85 -7.82 -4.37
CA HIS A 4 -12.59 -7.08 -4.26
C HIS A 4 -12.54 -6.13 -5.46
N THR A 5 -13.25 -5.01 -5.36
CA THR A 5 -13.12 -3.90 -6.29
C THR A 5 -11.66 -3.42 -6.27
N ASN A 6 -11.08 -3.33 -7.46
CA ASN A 6 -9.74 -2.83 -7.77
C ASN A 6 -9.60 -1.34 -7.39
N HIS A 7 -9.73 -0.98 -6.11
CA HIS A 7 -9.71 0.42 -5.64
C HIS A 7 -8.37 1.15 -5.90
N ARG A 8 -7.30 0.44 -6.29
CA ARG A 8 -5.98 1.06 -6.53
C ARG A 8 -5.68 1.39 -8.00
N SER A 9 -6.57 1.09 -8.96
CA SER A 9 -6.34 1.52 -10.35
C SER A 9 -6.75 2.97 -10.63
N THR A 10 -7.45 3.62 -9.71
CA THR A 10 -7.91 5.01 -9.82
C THR A 10 -7.62 5.77 -8.54
N LEU A 11 -6.86 6.86 -8.63
CA LEU A 11 -6.65 7.78 -7.52
C LEU A 11 -7.82 8.76 -7.46
N GLU A 12 -8.62 8.68 -6.40
CA GLU A 12 -9.63 9.70 -6.10
C GLU A 12 -8.95 10.91 -5.44
N VAL A 13 -9.17 12.09 -6.02
CA VAL A 13 -8.65 13.36 -5.50
C VAL A 13 -9.82 14.20 -5.02
N PRO A 14 -10.09 14.28 -3.70
CA PRO A 14 -11.15 15.12 -3.18
C PRO A 14 -10.78 16.61 -3.40
N VAL A 15 -11.56 17.30 -4.23
CA VAL A 15 -11.40 18.74 -4.46
C VAL A 15 -12.58 19.48 -3.83
N PHE A 16 -12.31 20.27 -2.80
CA PHE A 16 -13.32 21.12 -2.15
C PHE A 16 -13.21 22.54 -2.70
N TRP A 17 -14.27 23.01 -3.34
CA TRP A 17 -14.31 24.30 -4.02
C TRP A 17 -15.26 25.27 -3.30
N PHE A 18 -14.70 26.29 -2.66
CA PHE A 18 -15.44 27.28 -1.89
C PHE A 18 -15.60 28.56 -2.70
N ILE A 19 -16.82 29.10 -2.73
CA ILE A 19 -17.15 30.35 -3.44
C ILE A 19 -17.48 31.41 -2.40
N HIS A 20 -16.86 32.58 -2.50
CA HIS A 20 -17.05 33.70 -1.59
C HIS A 20 -17.16 35.03 -2.35
N GLY A 21 -17.99 35.97 -1.88
CA GLY A 21 -18.15 37.27 -2.57
C GLY A 21 -16.90 38.15 -2.48
N GLU A 22 -16.25 38.16 -1.32
CA GLU A 22 -15.07 38.98 -1.07
C GLU A 22 -13.76 38.28 -1.50
N PRO A 23 -12.68 39.04 -1.78
CA PRO A 23 -11.35 38.49 -2.01
C PRO A 23 -10.88 37.62 -0.83
N LEU A 24 -10.69 36.33 -1.09
CA LEU A 24 -10.20 35.37 -0.11
C LEU A 24 -9.05 34.55 -0.70
N LEU A 25 -7.96 34.46 0.05
CA LEU A 25 -6.82 33.62 -0.25
C LEU A 25 -6.56 32.67 0.93
N LEU A 26 -6.16 31.45 0.60
CA LEU A 26 -5.62 30.49 1.53
C LEU A 26 -4.21 30.92 1.94
N ASP A 27 -3.96 30.95 3.25
CA ASP A 27 -2.63 31.22 3.79
C ASP A 27 -2.02 32.53 3.24
N LYS A 28 -2.88 33.55 3.07
CA LYS A 28 -2.58 34.89 2.51
C LYS A 28 -2.13 34.92 1.03
N HIS A 29 -1.62 33.83 0.47
CA HIS A 29 -0.90 33.85 -0.81
C HIS A 29 -1.50 32.99 -1.92
N TYR A 30 -2.39 32.03 -1.62
CA TYR A 30 -2.80 31.00 -2.58
C TYR A 30 -4.31 30.96 -2.79
N GLN A 31 -4.75 30.70 -4.03
CA GLN A 31 -6.17 30.40 -4.30
C GLN A 31 -6.50 28.92 -4.11
N ALA A 32 -5.50 28.05 -4.15
CA ALA A 32 -5.67 26.62 -3.91
C ALA A 32 -4.45 26.05 -3.18
N LYS A 33 -4.67 25.02 -2.35
CA LYS A 33 -3.61 24.35 -1.59
C LYS A 33 -3.85 22.85 -1.55
N ALA A 34 -2.79 22.08 -1.78
CA ALA A 34 -2.78 20.65 -1.54
C ALA A 34 -2.61 20.39 -0.04
N LEU A 35 -3.49 19.58 0.53
CA LEU A 35 -3.37 19.03 1.88
C LEU A 35 -3.10 17.53 1.77
N SER A 36 -2.76 16.87 2.88
CA SER A 36 -2.39 15.44 2.88
C SER A 36 -3.47 14.49 2.33
N ASN A 37 -4.74 14.91 2.31
CA ASN A 37 -5.87 14.07 1.91
C ASN A 37 -6.90 14.76 0.99
N MET A 38 -6.65 16.01 0.59
CA MET A 38 -7.59 16.78 -0.23
C MET A 38 -6.92 17.99 -0.87
N VAL A 39 -7.59 18.57 -1.86
CA VAL A 39 -7.26 19.87 -2.44
C VAL A 39 -8.36 20.85 -2.05
N VAL A 40 -7.97 22.01 -1.53
CA VAL A 40 -8.90 23.11 -1.21
C VAL A 40 -8.70 24.21 -2.23
N VAL A 41 -9.79 24.71 -2.81
CA VAL A 41 -9.82 25.81 -3.77
C VAL A 41 -10.77 26.88 -3.27
N VAL A 42 -10.37 28.14 -3.41
CA VAL A 42 -11.18 29.32 -3.09
C VAL A 42 -11.36 30.14 -4.35
N GLN A 43 -12.61 30.47 -4.63
CA GLN A 43 -13.02 31.37 -5.71
C GLN A 43 -13.69 32.60 -5.12
N SER A 44 -13.28 33.78 -5.59
CA SER A 44 -13.87 35.07 -5.22
C SER A 44 -14.56 35.74 -6.41
N ASP A 45 -15.42 36.73 -6.20
CA ASP A 45 -16.08 37.44 -7.31
C ASP A 45 -15.17 38.46 -8.04
N VAL A 46 -13.90 38.57 -7.64
CA VAL A 46 -12.91 39.51 -8.19
C VAL A 46 -12.08 38.87 -9.30
N ASP A 47 -12.12 39.44 -10.50
CA ASP A 47 -11.39 38.96 -11.69
C ASP A 47 -10.03 39.64 -11.92
N SER A 48 -9.71 40.65 -11.11
CA SER A 48 -8.43 41.36 -11.14
C SER A 48 -8.04 41.84 -9.75
N TRP A 49 -7.16 41.09 -9.09
CA TRP A 49 -6.61 41.41 -7.78
C TRP A 49 -5.10 41.66 -7.86
N GLU A 50 -4.62 42.72 -7.21
CA GLU A 50 -3.20 43.06 -7.18
C GLU A 50 -2.42 42.07 -6.32
N SER A 51 -1.55 41.29 -6.95
CA SER A 51 -0.70 40.34 -6.22
C SER A 51 0.45 41.02 -5.49
N HIS A 52 1.05 40.26 -4.58
CA HIS A 52 2.29 40.66 -3.91
C HIS A 52 3.53 40.56 -4.83
N ILE A 53 3.38 40.11 -6.07
CA ILE A 53 4.47 39.89 -7.02
C ILE A 53 4.43 40.98 -8.08
N GLN A 54 5.60 41.52 -8.41
CA GLN A 54 5.74 42.61 -9.36
C GLN A 54 6.60 42.19 -10.56
N CYS A 55 6.22 42.66 -11.74
CA CYS A 55 7.01 42.57 -12.97
C CYS A 55 7.25 43.99 -13.49
N ASN A 56 8.51 44.39 -13.66
CA ASN A 56 8.89 45.75 -14.07
C ASN A 56 8.24 46.86 -13.22
N GLY A 57 8.19 46.66 -11.90
CA GLY A 57 7.60 47.61 -10.95
C GLY A 57 6.07 47.70 -10.96
N ARG A 58 5.37 46.80 -11.67
CA ARG A 58 3.90 46.71 -11.69
C ARG A 58 3.45 45.40 -11.08
N SER A 59 2.43 45.43 -10.21
CA SER A 59 1.84 44.21 -9.66
C SER A 59 1.26 43.34 -10.79
N ILE A 60 1.49 42.03 -10.70
CA ILE A 60 0.84 41.05 -11.54
C ILE A 60 -0.61 40.91 -11.05
N LEU A 61 -1.56 41.06 -11.95
CA LEU A 61 -2.99 40.91 -11.63
C LEU A 61 -3.39 39.44 -11.65
N TRP A 62 -4.01 38.99 -10.57
CA TRP A 62 -4.56 37.64 -10.43
C TRP A 62 -6.07 37.64 -10.66
N ASP A 63 -6.55 36.63 -11.38
CA ASP A 63 -7.98 36.36 -11.53
C ASP A 63 -8.42 35.46 -10.38
N LEU A 64 -9.11 36.01 -9.38
CA LEU A 64 -9.66 35.23 -8.26
C LEU A 64 -11.01 34.57 -8.61
N ARG A 65 -11.65 35.00 -9.70
CA ARG A 65 -12.93 34.47 -10.20
C ARG A 65 -12.75 33.15 -10.92
N LYS A 66 -11.58 32.91 -11.52
CA LYS A 66 -11.26 31.66 -12.23
C LYS A 66 -9.99 31.00 -11.67
N PRO A 67 -10.04 30.38 -10.48
CA PRO A 67 -8.87 29.76 -9.84
C PRO A 67 -8.46 28.41 -10.46
N VAL A 68 -8.78 28.16 -11.72
CA VAL A 68 -8.49 26.89 -12.44
C VAL A 68 -7.00 26.58 -12.43
N LYS A 69 -6.17 27.61 -12.66
CA LYS A 69 -4.72 27.48 -12.66
C LYS A 69 -4.19 26.99 -11.31
N ALA A 70 -4.64 27.62 -10.23
CA ALA A 70 -4.25 27.24 -8.88
C ALA A 70 -4.77 25.85 -8.51
N ALA A 71 -6.02 25.52 -8.89
CA ALA A 71 -6.60 24.21 -8.66
C ALA A 71 -5.80 23.09 -9.36
N ILE A 72 -5.36 23.31 -10.60
CA ILE A 72 -4.52 22.33 -11.33
C ILE A 72 -3.14 22.20 -10.68
N ALA A 73 -2.50 23.31 -10.27
CA ALA A 73 -1.23 23.29 -9.57
C ALA A 73 -1.30 22.45 -8.27
N ALA A 74 -2.28 22.77 -7.42
CA ALA A 74 -2.50 22.05 -6.16
C ALA A 74 -2.88 20.58 -6.38
N SER A 75 -3.64 20.27 -7.44
CA SER A 75 -3.96 18.89 -7.79
C SER A 75 -2.73 18.12 -8.26
N ALA A 76 -1.85 18.73 -9.06
CA ALA A 76 -0.61 18.11 -9.51
C ALA A 76 0.36 17.86 -8.35
N GLU A 77 0.44 18.81 -7.41
CA GLU A 77 1.18 18.66 -6.15
C GLU A 77 0.62 17.50 -5.33
N TYR A 78 -0.70 17.42 -5.13
CA TYR A 78 -1.34 16.34 -4.39
C TYR A 78 -1.11 14.96 -5.02
N VAL A 79 -1.30 14.85 -6.33
CA VAL A 79 -1.26 13.56 -7.04
C VAL A 79 0.15 13.00 -7.15
N SER A 80 1.16 13.86 -7.28
CA SER A 80 2.50 13.44 -7.69
C SER A 80 3.65 14.12 -6.96
N GLY A 81 3.37 15.04 -6.04
CA GLY A 81 4.40 15.87 -5.42
C GLY A 81 5.05 16.84 -6.40
N LEU A 82 4.36 17.24 -7.47
CA LEU A 82 4.89 18.20 -8.43
C LEU A 82 5.01 19.58 -7.77
N LEU A 83 6.23 20.03 -7.56
CA LEU A 83 6.52 21.30 -6.90
C LEU A 83 6.57 22.46 -7.90
N PRO A 84 6.22 23.69 -7.46
CA PRO A 84 6.43 24.91 -8.24
C PRO A 84 7.87 25.08 -8.77
N SER A 85 8.00 25.55 -10.01
CA SER A 85 9.31 25.65 -10.69
C SER A 85 10.31 26.60 -10.03
N HIS A 86 9.85 27.52 -9.19
CA HIS A 86 10.73 28.43 -8.44
C HIS A 86 11.30 27.80 -7.16
N LEU A 87 10.78 26.65 -6.72
CA LEU A 87 11.28 25.96 -5.55
C LEU A 87 12.36 24.94 -5.96
N ALA A 88 13.54 25.08 -5.39
CA ALA A 88 14.64 24.13 -5.56
C ALA A 88 15.22 23.75 -4.20
N TYR A 89 15.70 22.52 -4.05
CA TYR A 89 16.41 22.09 -2.85
C TYR A 89 17.89 22.47 -2.94
N SER A 90 18.38 23.23 -1.96
CA SER A 90 19.80 23.60 -1.87
C SER A 90 20.52 22.61 -0.97
N SER A 91 21.27 21.67 -1.58
CA SER A 91 22.04 20.69 -0.80
C SER A 91 23.13 21.32 0.06
N ALA A 92 23.63 22.50 -0.29
CA ALA A 92 24.66 23.20 0.49
C ALA A 92 24.11 23.81 1.78
N HIS A 93 22.82 24.16 1.81
CA HIS A 93 22.17 24.80 2.94
C HIS A 93 21.17 23.88 3.65
N GLU A 94 20.93 22.67 3.10
CA GLU A 94 19.93 21.71 3.57
C GLU A 94 18.51 22.29 3.68
N THR A 95 18.21 23.30 2.86
CA THR A 95 16.92 24.00 2.85
C THR A 95 16.37 24.16 1.45
N ALA A 96 15.05 24.36 1.35
CA ALA A 96 14.44 24.86 0.13
C ALA A 96 14.89 26.32 -0.13
N SER A 97 15.19 26.61 -1.38
CA SER A 97 15.51 27.95 -1.87
C SER A 97 14.52 28.34 -2.95
N GLU A 98 14.12 29.60 -2.96
CA GLU A 98 13.23 30.17 -3.97
C GLU A 98 14.02 30.96 -5.01
N ASP A 99 13.89 30.59 -6.27
CA ASP A 99 14.36 31.37 -7.41
C ASP A 99 13.20 31.63 -8.37
N TRP A 100 12.57 32.78 -8.16
CA TRP A 100 11.39 33.23 -8.91
C TRP A 100 11.69 33.43 -10.41
N THR A 101 12.95 33.49 -10.82
CA THR A 101 13.38 33.54 -12.24
C THR A 101 12.90 32.30 -13.01
N TRP A 102 12.72 31.16 -12.33
CA TRP A 102 12.21 29.93 -12.91
C TRP A 102 10.68 29.81 -12.88
N SER A 103 9.98 30.79 -12.31
CA SER A 103 8.51 30.86 -12.29
C SER A 103 7.95 31.42 -13.62
N VAL A 104 8.37 30.82 -14.73
CA VAL A 104 8.11 31.28 -16.11
C VAL A 104 7.43 30.20 -16.96
N GLY A 105 6.88 30.61 -18.10
CA GLY A 105 6.24 29.71 -19.07
C GLY A 105 4.74 29.51 -18.86
N CYS A 106 4.06 28.95 -19.86
CA CYS A 106 2.60 28.81 -19.92
C CYS A 106 2.14 27.51 -19.22
N ASN A 107 2.27 27.43 -17.89
CA ASN A 107 1.94 26.25 -17.10
C ASN A 107 1.40 26.62 -15.70
N PRO A 108 0.68 25.73 -15.00
CA PRO A 108 -0.04 26.09 -13.78
C PRO A 108 0.87 26.48 -12.61
N LEU A 109 2.13 26.04 -12.63
CA LEU A 109 3.12 26.29 -11.58
C LEU A 109 3.93 27.58 -11.75
N SER A 110 3.82 28.21 -12.92
CA SER A 110 4.46 29.49 -13.22
C SER A 110 3.61 30.63 -12.70
N ILE A 111 4.08 31.39 -11.71
CA ILE A 111 3.28 32.47 -11.12
C ILE A 111 3.16 33.69 -12.04
N SER A 112 4.11 33.87 -12.95
CA SER A 112 4.20 35.05 -13.82
C SER A 112 3.32 34.96 -15.09
N SER A 113 2.77 33.77 -15.39
CA SER A 113 1.94 33.56 -16.58
C SER A 113 0.48 33.28 -16.24
N LYS A 114 -0.40 33.34 -17.25
CA LYS A 114 -1.81 32.96 -17.12
C LYS A 114 -2.11 31.51 -17.56
N GLY A 115 -1.09 30.79 -18.01
CA GLY A 115 -1.23 29.42 -18.51
C GLY A 115 -1.59 28.45 -17.39
N TRP A 116 -2.40 27.44 -17.73
CA TRP A 116 -2.84 26.40 -16.78
C TRP A 116 -2.68 24.99 -17.34
N GLN A 117 -2.17 24.85 -18.56
CA GLN A 117 -1.93 23.54 -19.18
C GLN A 117 -0.61 22.95 -18.66
N LEU A 118 -0.63 21.66 -18.34
CA LEU A 118 0.59 20.94 -17.97
C LEU A 118 1.45 20.73 -19.21
N SER A 119 2.69 21.21 -19.15
CA SER A 119 3.69 20.93 -20.19
C SER A 119 4.02 19.43 -20.26
N GLU A 120 4.52 18.97 -21.40
CA GLU A 120 4.98 17.58 -21.58
C GLU A 120 6.02 17.20 -20.52
N PHE A 121 6.94 18.10 -20.19
CA PHE A 121 7.91 17.91 -19.12
C PHE A 121 7.25 17.67 -17.75
N GLN A 122 6.22 18.44 -17.41
CA GLN A 122 5.49 18.24 -16.15
C GLN A 122 4.71 16.92 -16.15
N GLN A 123 4.10 16.54 -17.27
CA GLN A 123 3.43 15.25 -17.40
C GLN A 123 4.42 14.09 -17.22
N ASP A 124 5.62 14.21 -17.78
CA ASP A 124 6.71 13.25 -17.59
C ASP A 124 7.16 13.16 -16.13
N VAL A 125 7.32 14.29 -15.43
CA VAL A 125 7.69 14.31 -14.01
C VAL A 125 6.59 13.65 -13.17
N ILE A 126 5.32 13.97 -13.41
CA ILE A 126 4.17 13.34 -12.75
C ILE A 126 4.23 11.81 -12.93
N ALA A 127 4.42 11.36 -14.19
CA ALA A 127 4.47 9.94 -14.51
C ALA A 127 5.67 9.25 -13.85
N ARG A 128 6.85 9.88 -13.84
CA ARG A 128 8.05 9.37 -13.17
C ARG A 128 7.85 9.21 -11.67
N ASN A 129 7.29 10.21 -11.00
CA ASN A 129 7.03 10.15 -9.56
C ASN A 129 6.10 8.97 -9.24
N TYR A 130 5.05 8.78 -10.04
CA TYR A 130 4.15 7.63 -9.89
C TYR A 130 4.87 6.28 -10.11
N ILE A 131 5.71 6.18 -11.14
CA ILE A 131 6.51 4.98 -11.43
C ILE A 131 7.47 4.67 -10.28
N ILE A 132 8.19 5.67 -9.77
CA ILE A 132 9.14 5.50 -8.67
C ILE A 132 8.42 4.98 -7.44
N THR A 133 7.32 5.61 -7.02
CA THR A 133 6.52 5.17 -5.89
C THR A 133 6.03 3.73 -6.06
N GLY A 134 5.45 3.39 -7.21
CA GLY A 134 4.96 2.02 -7.47
C GLY A 134 6.08 0.97 -7.47
N VAL A 135 7.25 1.30 -8.01
CA VAL A 135 8.42 0.42 -7.98
C VAL A 135 8.94 0.25 -6.56
N GLU A 136 9.10 1.33 -5.79
CA GLU A 136 9.55 1.27 -4.40
C GLU A 136 8.60 0.45 -3.52
N GLU A 137 7.29 0.62 -3.67
CA GLU A 137 6.30 -0.17 -2.96
C GLU A 137 6.41 -1.66 -3.32
N SER A 138 6.54 -1.99 -4.60
CA SER A 138 6.70 -3.39 -5.04
C SER A 138 7.98 -4.02 -4.47
N ILE A 139 9.08 -3.27 -4.43
CA ILE A 139 10.35 -3.69 -3.82
C ILE A 139 10.16 -3.92 -2.33
N ARG A 140 9.47 -3.02 -1.62
CA ARG A 140 9.17 -3.15 -0.19
C ARG A 140 8.35 -4.41 0.10
N VAL A 141 7.32 -4.70 -0.70
CA VAL A 141 6.49 -5.90 -0.58
C VAL A 141 7.32 -7.17 -0.79
N VAL A 142 8.11 -7.23 -1.87
CA VAL A 142 8.96 -8.39 -2.17
C VAL A 142 10.02 -8.59 -1.10
N ASN A 143 10.71 -7.52 -0.68
CA ASN A 143 11.72 -7.61 0.39
C ASN A 143 11.11 -8.09 1.70
N SER A 144 9.94 -7.57 2.09
CA SER A 144 9.21 -8.04 3.28
C SER A 144 8.88 -9.53 3.18
N ALA A 145 8.42 -10.02 2.02
CA ALA A 145 8.14 -11.44 1.81
C ALA A 145 9.43 -12.29 1.90
N ILE A 146 10.54 -11.85 1.29
CA ILE A 146 11.83 -12.54 1.39
C ILE A 146 12.33 -12.59 2.84
N GLN A 147 12.22 -11.49 3.59
CA GLN A 147 12.61 -11.46 5.00
C GLN A 147 11.85 -12.48 5.85
N ARG A 148 10.55 -12.70 5.56
CA ARG A 148 9.76 -13.74 6.21
C ARG A 148 10.29 -15.14 5.89
N LEU A 149 10.65 -15.41 4.63
CA LEU A 149 11.26 -16.69 4.24
C LEU A 149 12.61 -16.93 4.94
N VAL A 150 13.46 -15.92 5.02
CA VAL A 150 14.78 -16.01 5.67
C VAL A 150 14.65 -16.34 7.16
N THR A 151 13.59 -15.86 7.81
CA THR A 151 13.32 -16.11 9.23
C THR A 151 12.77 -17.53 9.48
N GLU A 152 12.33 -18.24 8.44
CA GLU A 152 11.70 -19.54 8.57
C GLU A 152 12.71 -20.64 8.88
N ARG A 153 12.42 -21.49 9.88
CA ARG A 153 13.33 -22.58 10.25
C ARG A 153 13.16 -23.75 9.30
N THR A 154 14.27 -24.23 8.75
CA THR A 154 14.29 -25.44 7.94
C THR A 154 14.11 -26.68 8.82
N SER A 155 13.27 -27.61 8.37
CA SER A 155 13.11 -28.93 8.99
C SER A 155 12.92 -29.97 7.89
N GLU A 156 13.25 -31.23 8.17
CA GLU A 156 13.10 -32.32 7.21
C GLU A 156 11.63 -32.50 6.77
N GLN A 157 10.70 -32.36 7.73
CA GLN A 157 9.25 -32.42 7.46
C GLN A 157 8.80 -31.24 6.59
N GLY A 158 9.30 -30.03 6.87
CA GLY A 158 9.01 -28.83 6.08
C GLY A 158 9.62 -28.87 4.68
N PHE A 159 10.77 -29.52 4.49
CA PHE A 159 11.45 -29.58 3.19
C PHE A 159 10.59 -30.23 2.11
N LYS A 160 9.87 -31.32 2.44
CA LYS A 160 8.98 -31.99 1.49
C LYS A 160 7.81 -31.09 1.07
N ILE A 161 7.26 -30.31 2.00
CA ILE A 161 6.19 -29.34 1.75
C ILE A 161 6.71 -28.19 0.89
N PHE A 162 7.86 -27.60 1.26
CA PHE A 162 8.52 -26.53 0.53
C PHE A 162 8.76 -26.92 -0.94
N LYS A 163 9.29 -28.13 -1.18
CA LYS A 163 9.60 -28.61 -2.54
C LYS A 163 8.37 -28.64 -3.46
N THR A 164 7.17 -28.80 -2.92
CA THR A 164 5.92 -28.73 -3.70
C THR A 164 5.46 -27.30 -4.03
N LYS A 165 5.99 -26.30 -3.32
CA LYS A 165 5.61 -24.88 -3.45
C LYS A 165 6.70 -24.02 -4.09
N GLU A 166 7.93 -24.49 -4.11
CA GLU A 166 9.12 -23.79 -4.63
C GLU A 166 8.89 -23.26 -6.05
N SER A 167 8.43 -24.10 -6.98
CA SER A 167 8.22 -23.71 -8.38
C SER A 167 7.25 -22.53 -8.53
N VAL A 168 6.16 -22.53 -7.76
CA VAL A 168 5.17 -21.44 -7.75
C VAL A 168 5.79 -20.15 -7.21
N MET A 169 6.58 -20.22 -6.14
CA MET A 169 7.25 -19.03 -5.60
C MET A 169 8.27 -18.47 -6.59
N VAL A 170 9.06 -19.32 -7.22
CA VAL A 170 10.05 -18.91 -8.24
C VAL A 170 9.35 -18.31 -9.45
N GLU A 171 8.25 -18.89 -9.92
CA GLU A 171 7.44 -18.35 -11.01
C GLU A 171 6.89 -16.96 -10.67
N LYS A 172 6.29 -16.80 -9.48
CA LYS A 172 5.76 -15.50 -9.04
C LYS A 172 6.87 -14.46 -8.85
N TYR A 173 8.02 -14.84 -8.30
CA TYR A 173 9.18 -13.96 -8.21
C TYR A 173 9.67 -13.51 -9.60
N ASN A 174 9.80 -14.45 -10.54
CA ASN A 174 10.20 -14.14 -11.91
C ASN A 174 9.19 -13.21 -12.61
N SER A 175 7.90 -13.34 -12.32
CA SER A 175 6.87 -12.41 -12.82
C SER A 175 7.15 -10.97 -12.36
N VAL A 176 7.46 -10.76 -11.07
CA VAL A 176 7.81 -9.43 -10.54
C VAL A 176 9.08 -8.90 -11.20
N VAL A 177 10.14 -9.70 -11.28
CA VAL A 177 11.42 -9.30 -11.88
C VAL A 177 11.24 -8.92 -13.37
N ASN A 178 10.43 -9.68 -14.11
CA ASN A 178 10.12 -9.36 -15.50
C ASN A 178 9.34 -8.06 -15.62
N MET A 179 8.46 -7.75 -14.67
CA MET A 179 7.76 -6.47 -14.63
C MET A 179 8.71 -5.31 -14.35
N TRP A 180 9.61 -5.43 -13.36
CA TRP A 180 10.66 -4.43 -13.13
C TRP A 180 11.52 -4.18 -14.36
N ARG A 181 11.91 -5.23 -15.09
CA ARG A 181 12.66 -5.10 -16.35
C ARG A 181 11.87 -4.35 -17.42
N ARG A 182 10.58 -4.64 -17.56
CA ARG A 182 9.69 -3.94 -18.52
C ARG A 182 9.54 -2.46 -18.18
N VAL A 183 9.30 -2.13 -16.91
CA VAL A 183 9.21 -0.76 -16.42
C VAL A 183 10.52 -0.01 -16.66
N ALA A 184 11.66 -0.63 -16.36
CA ALA A 184 12.99 -0.05 -16.61
C ALA A 184 13.25 0.17 -18.11
N PHE A 185 12.86 -0.78 -18.97
CA PHE A 185 12.98 -0.65 -20.42
C PHE A 185 12.16 0.52 -20.97
N MET A 186 10.88 0.64 -20.56
CA MET A 186 10.02 1.75 -20.97
C MET A 186 10.52 3.10 -20.45
N SER A 187 10.96 3.14 -19.18
CA SER A 187 11.50 4.35 -18.56
C SER A 187 12.80 4.83 -19.23
N ARG A 188 13.64 3.90 -19.69
CA ARG A 188 14.83 4.22 -20.50
C ARG A 188 14.47 4.82 -21.85
N GLY A 189 13.39 4.35 -22.47
CA GLY A 189 12.87 4.87 -23.73
C GLY A 189 12.03 6.15 -23.59
N LEU A 190 12.00 6.79 -22.42
CA LEU A 190 11.17 7.96 -22.10
C LEU A 190 9.65 7.72 -22.27
N ARG A 191 9.20 6.47 -22.30
CA ARG A 191 7.78 6.10 -22.47
C ARG A 191 7.08 6.04 -21.12
N TYR A 192 7.09 7.13 -20.36
CA TYR A 192 6.57 7.17 -19.00
C TYR A 192 5.07 6.88 -18.92
N GLY A 193 4.28 7.42 -19.85
CA GLY A 193 2.85 7.13 -19.91
C GLY A 193 2.52 5.64 -20.10
N ASP A 194 3.34 4.90 -20.85
CA ASP A 194 3.17 3.45 -21.01
C ASP A 194 3.68 2.68 -19.79
N ALA A 195 4.76 3.14 -19.16
CA ALA A 195 5.27 2.54 -17.93
C ALA A 195 4.27 2.68 -16.77
N VAL A 196 3.57 3.82 -16.64
CA VAL A 196 2.51 4.03 -15.64
C VAL A 196 1.40 2.98 -15.77
N LYS A 197 1.03 2.59 -17.00
CA LYS A 197 0.00 1.56 -17.24
C LYS A 197 0.40 0.18 -16.70
N LEU A 198 1.70 -0.08 -16.49
CA LEU A 198 2.18 -1.33 -15.90
C LEU A 198 2.12 -1.36 -14.37
N MET A 199 1.87 -0.22 -13.70
CA MET A 199 1.96 -0.14 -12.23
C MET A 199 0.94 -1.03 -11.52
N SER A 200 -0.29 -1.12 -12.04
CA SER A 200 -1.31 -2.03 -11.48
C SER A 200 -0.89 -3.50 -11.60
N SER A 201 -0.34 -3.90 -12.76
CA SER A 201 0.18 -5.25 -12.97
C SER A 201 1.43 -5.55 -12.12
N LEU A 202 2.27 -4.54 -11.87
CA LEU A 202 3.42 -4.66 -10.98
C LEU A 202 2.98 -4.87 -9.53
N GLU A 203 1.99 -4.09 -9.08
CA GLU A 203 1.39 -4.27 -7.77
C GLU A 203 0.81 -5.68 -7.62
N GLU A 204 -0.02 -6.12 -8.58
CA GLU A 204 -0.62 -7.46 -8.58
C GLU A 204 0.45 -8.56 -8.55
N ALA A 205 1.51 -8.44 -9.35
CA ALA A 205 2.61 -9.40 -9.36
C ALA A 205 3.33 -9.45 -8.00
N SER A 206 3.62 -8.28 -7.40
CA SER A 206 4.31 -8.18 -6.11
C SER A 206 3.48 -8.74 -4.95
N ASN A 207 2.18 -8.45 -4.94
CA ASN A 207 1.23 -9.03 -3.99
C ASN A 207 1.07 -10.53 -4.21
N GLY A 208 1.02 -10.98 -5.47
CA GLY A 208 0.96 -12.39 -5.83
C GLY A 208 2.15 -13.20 -5.32
N PHE A 209 3.36 -12.63 -5.40
CA PHE A 209 4.56 -13.23 -4.79
C PHE A 209 4.45 -13.26 -3.26
N SER A 210 4.08 -12.15 -2.62
CA SER A 210 3.89 -12.07 -1.16
C SER A 210 2.86 -13.09 -0.66
N HIS A 211 1.74 -13.26 -1.38
CA HIS A 211 0.73 -14.27 -1.07
C HIS A 211 1.25 -15.70 -1.21
N ALA A 212 2.00 -16.01 -2.27
CA ALA A 212 2.61 -17.33 -2.45
C ALA A 212 3.59 -17.65 -1.31
N VAL A 213 4.36 -16.67 -0.85
CA VAL A 213 5.25 -16.79 0.31
C VAL A 213 4.46 -17.04 1.60
N ASN A 214 3.48 -16.20 1.90
CA ASN A 214 2.68 -16.32 3.13
C ASN A 214 1.93 -17.65 3.19
N SER A 215 1.40 -18.11 2.05
CA SER A 215 0.76 -19.43 1.92
C SER A 215 1.77 -20.57 2.11
N THR A 216 3.00 -20.42 1.62
CA THR A 216 4.03 -21.44 1.83
C THR A 216 4.41 -21.52 3.30
N ILE A 217 4.64 -20.38 3.94
CA ILE A 217 4.95 -20.30 5.37
C ILE A 217 3.83 -20.90 6.22
N SER A 218 2.56 -20.59 5.93
CA SER A 218 1.44 -21.17 6.69
C SER A 218 1.38 -22.71 6.56
N ASN A 219 1.74 -23.25 5.40
CA ASN A 219 1.84 -24.70 5.18
C ASN A 219 3.09 -25.33 5.83
N LEU A 220 4.16 -24.56 6.04
CA LEU A 220 5.37 -24.99 6.76
C LEU A 220 5.19 -25.00 8.28
N HIS A 221 4.15 -24.33 8.79
CA HIS A 221 3.70 -24.42 10.18
C HIS A 221 2.44 -25.30 10.33
N PRO A 222 2.43 -26.59 9.92
CA PRO A 222 1.33 -27.46 10.31
C PRO A 222 1.42 -27.66 11.83
N ALA A 223 0.56 -26.96 12.57
CA ALA A 223 0.36 -27.08 14.00
C ALA A 223 1.66 -27.21 14.84
N LYS A 224 2.35 -26.08 15.09
CA LYS A 224 3.26 -25.97 16.26
C LYS A 224 2.58 -26.36 17.59
N CYS A 225 1.25 -26.48 17.62
CA CYS A 225 0.48 -26.97 18.76
C CYS A 225 0.32 -28.50 18.81
N ALA A 226 0.50 -29.23 17.70
CA ALA A 226 0.64 -30.68 17.72
C ALA A 226 2.08 -31.04 18.08
N ARG A 227 2.53 -30.54 19.24
CA ARG A 227 3.69 -31.11 19.91
C ARG A 227 3.41 -32.61 19.93
N GLN A 228 4.26 -33.39 19.26
CA GLN A 228 4.36 -34.82 19.50
C GLN A 228 4.75 -34.98 20.98
N ARG A 229 3.80 -34.77 21.89
CA ARG A 229 3.86 -35.36 23.22
C ARG A 229 3.80 -36.84 22.90
N LYS A 230 4.96 -37.48 22.91
CA LYS A 230 5.03 -38.86 23.38
C LYS A 230 4.40 -38.80 24.77
N ILE A 231 3.09 -39.04 24.84
CA ILE A 231 2.43 -39.31 26.09
C ILE A 231 3.03 -40.67 26.44
N ASP A 232 4.08 -40.64 27.26
CA ASP A 232 4.58 -41.83 27.90
C ASP A 232 3.50 -42.19 28.90
N VAL A 233 2.50 -42.93 28.42
CA VAL A 233 1.51 -43.54 29.29
C VAL A 233 2.31 -44.60 30.02
N GLN A 234 2.87 -44.25 31.17
CA GLN A 234 3.21 -45.24 32.18
C GLN A 234 1.88 -45.91 32.56
N LEU A 235 1.53 -46.95 31.80
CA LEU A 235 0.53 -47.93 32.19
C LEU A 235 1.12 -48.60 33.42
N ASP A 236 0.83 -48.02 34.58
CA ASP A 236 1.18 -48.59 35.86
C ASP A 236 0.44 -49.93 35.97
N MET A 237 1.16 -51.02 35.72
CA MET A 237 0.64 -52.39 35.61
C MET A 237 -0.09 -52.85 36.89
N THR A 238 0.01 -52.08 37.96
CA THR A 238 -0.68 -52.25 39.24
C THR A 238 -2.14 -51.80 39.22
N THR A 239 -2.54 -50.93 38.28
CA THR A 239 -3.93 -50.43 38.18
C THR A 239 -4.89 -51.43 37.54
N ILE A 240 -4.41 -52.24 36.60
CA ILE A 240 -5.21 -53.26 35.90
C ILE A 240 -5.80 -54.32 36.87
N PRO A 241 -5.02 -54.94 37.79
CA PRO A 241 -5.59 -55.89 38.74
C PRO A 241 -6.58 -55.22 39.72
N ALA A 242 -6.38 -53.95 40.09
CA ALA A 242 -7.31 -53.22 40.95
C ALA A 242 -8.70 -53.05 40.29
N PHE A 243 -8.74 -52.72 39.00
CA PHE A 243 -10.00 -52.65 38.25
C PHE A 243 -10.69 -54.01 38.12
N ILE A 244 -9.93 -55.10 37.94
CA ILE A 244 -10.49 -56.47 37.88
C ILE A 244 -11.10 -56.87 39.23
N VAL A 245 -10.46 -56.55 40.35
CA VAL A 245 -10.99 -56.84 41.69
C VAL A 245 -12.28 -56.07 41.96
N VAL A 246 -12.31 -54.78 41.61
CA VAL A 246 -13.52 -53.95 41.76
C VAL A 246 -14.66 -54.47 40.89
N PHE A 247 -14.39 -54.85 39.65
CA PHE A 247 -15.40 -55.45 38.77
C PHE A 247 -15.88 -56.81 39.29
N GLY A 248 -14.99 -57.64 39.84
CA GLY A 248 -15.36 -58.92 40.45
C GLY A 248 -16.23 -58.75 41.70
N LEU A 249 -15.92 -57.77 42.55
CA LEU A 249 -16.73 -57.43 43.72
C LEU A 249 -18.11 -56.88 43.32
N LEU A 250 -18.16 -55.98 42.35
CA LEU A 250 -19.43 -55.46 41.81
C LEU A 250 -20.27 -56.57 41.19
N TRP A 251 -19.66 -57.48 40.42
CA TRP A 251 -20.34 -58.64 39.87
C TRP A 251 -20.92 -59.55 40.97
N PHE A 252 -20.17 -59.75 42.06
CA PHE A 252 -20.64 -60.57 43.17
C PHE A 252 -21.76 -59.90 43.97
N LEU A 253 -21.67 -58.59 44.19
CA LEU A 253 -22.68 -57.80 44.91
C LEU A 253 -23.96 -57.60 44.10
N LEU A 254 -23.85 -57.42 42.78
CA LEU A 254 -24.99 -57.22 41.88
C LEU A 254 -25.57 -58.54 41.35
N ARG A 255 -25.02 -59.69 41.76
CA ARG A 255 -25.54 -61.00 41.35
C ARG A 255 -26.93 -61.20 41.98
N PRO A 256 -28.00 -61.33 41.17
CA PRO A 256 -29.35 -61.48 41.71
C PRO A 256 -29.45 -62.76 42.53
N ARG A 257 -29.81 -62.64 43.81
CA ARG A 257 -30.03 -63.78 44.71
C ARG A 257 -31.21 -64.60 44.18
N ARG A 258 -30.99 -65.90 43.97
CA ARG A 258 -32.04 -66.82 43.51
C ARG A 258 -33.25 -66.75 44.46
N PRO A 259 -34.49 -66.65 43.93
CA PRO A 259 -35.68 -66.64 44.78
C PRO A 259 -35.77 -67.97 45.54
N LYS A 260 -36.00 -67.89 46.85
CA LYS A 260 -36.18 -69.07 47.70
C LYS A 260 -37.43 -69.84 47.24
N PRO A 261 -37.40 -71.18 47.18
CA PRO A 261 -38.57 -71.97 46.83
C PRO A 261 -39.65 -71.79 47.90
N LYS A 262 -40.88 -71.48 47.47
CA LYS A 262 -42.06 -71.51 48.34
C LYS A 262 -42.38 -72.96 48.66
N ILE A 263 -42.46 -73.29 49.94
CA ILE A 263 -43.02 -74.55 50.43
C ILE A 263 -44.46 -74.25 50.87
N ASN A 264 -45.40 -75.01 50.29
CA ASN A 264 -46.87 -74.96 50.35
C ASN A 264 -47.57 -73.74 49.73
#